data_AF-A0A7C6LRG1-F1
#
_entry.id   AF-A0A7C6LRG1-F1
#
_cell.length_a   1.000
_cell.length_b   1.000
_cell.length_c   1.000
_cell.angle_alpha   90.00
_cell.angle_beta   90.00
_cell.angle_gamma   90.00
#
_symmetry.space_group_name_H-M   'P 1'
#
loop_
_entity.id
_entity.type
_entity.pdbx_description
1 polymer ?
#
loop_
_entity_poly.entity_id
_entity_poly.type
_entity_poly.pdbx_seq_one_letter_code
_entity_poly.pdbx_strand_id
1 'polypeptide(L)'
;MDSAGTGSPVPAECIQELDRIRRRFRELPLARAEEGMRRARPLLDRLTARSGLPPVPDLGPAAVPDQVTVLVFDACRDGADTGLAEELADLRRAL
;
A
#
# COMPACT_ATOMS: atom_id res chain seq x y z
N MET A 1 -10.38 30.58 7.37
CA MET A 1 -10.37 29.21 7.93
C MET A 1 -11.13 28.37 6.93
N ASP A 2 -10.44 27.93 5.88
CA ASP A 2 -11.05 27.11 4.85
C ASP A 2 -11.30 25.71 5.39
N SER A 3 -12.57 25.32 5.39
CA SER A 3 -13.03 23.97 5.69
C SER A 3 -12.47 23.01 4.64
N ALA A 4 -11.29 22.44 4.90
CA ALA A 4 -10.72 21.38 4.08
C ALA A 4 -11.14 20.01 4.61
N GLY A 5 -11.79 19.22 3.74
CA GLY A 5 -11.63 17.76 3.73
C GLY A 5 -12.74 16.90 4.34
N THR A 6 -13.89 16.78 3.68
CA THR A 6 -14.83 15.65 3.90
C THR A 6 -14.54 14.43 3.00
N GLY A 7 -13.45 14.46 2.23
CA GLY A 7 -13.00 13.35 1.38
C GLY A 7 -11.72 12.70 1.89
N SER A 8 -11.60 11.38 1.72
CA SER A 8 -10.32 10.68 1.90
C SER A 8 -9.23 11.35 1.04
N PRO A 9 -8.01 11.56 1.55
CA PRO A 9 -6.90 12.08 0.73
C PRO A 9 -6.44 11.07 -0.34
N VAL A 10 -6.88 9.81 -0.23
CA VAL A 10 -6.48 8.73 -1.13
C VAL A 10 -7.39 8.72 -2.38
N PRO A 11 -6.83 8.78 -3.60
CA PRO A 11 -7.60 8.66 -4.84
C PRO A 11 -8.41 7.37 -4.93
N ALA A 12 -9.56 7.42 -5.60
CA ALA A 12 -10.51 6.30 -5.65
C ALA A 12 -9.92 5.03 -6.30
N GLU A 13 -9.05 5.20 -7.28
CA GLU A 13 -8.31 4.11 -7.91
C GLU A 13 -7.35 3.42 -6.94
N CYS A 14 -6.68 4.18 -6.06
CA CYS A 14 -5.81 3.62 -5.03
C CYS A 14 -6.63 2.83 -4.00
N ILE A 15 -7.79 3.36 -3.57
CA ILE A 15 -8.71 2.65 -2.67
C ILE A 15 -9.13 1.30 -3.27
N GLN A 16 -9.50 1.28 -4.55
CA GLN A 16 -9.90 0.04 -5.23
C GLN A 16 -8.78 -0.99 -5.28
N GLU A 17 -7.54 -0.57 -5.57
CA GLU A 17 -6.41 -1.48 -5.62
C GLU A 17 -6.02 -1.99 -4.23
N LEU A 18 -6.05 -1.15 -3.19
CA LEU A 18 -5.84 -1.55 -1.80
C LEU A 18 -6.85 -2.62 -1.35
N ASP A 19 -8.13 -2.44 -1.68
CA ASP A 19 -9.17 -3.41 -1.36
C ASP A 19 -8.92 -4.76 -2.04
N ARG A 20 -8.50 -4.74 -3.32
CA ARG A 20 -8.15 -5.95 -4.09
C ARG A 20 -6.92 -6.66 -3.52
N ILE A 21 -5.86 -5.91 -3.18
CA ILE A 21 -4.64 -6.45 -2.56
C ILE A 21 -4.97 -7.11 -1.22
N ARG A 22 -5.72 -6.42 -0.35
CA ARG A 22 -6.14 -6.96 0.95
C ARG A 22 -6.95 -8.24 0.80
N ARG A 23 -7.90 -8.26 -0.13
CA ARG A 23 -8.68 -9.48 -0.43
C ARG A 23 -7.76 -10.60 -0.92
N ARG A 24 -6.84 -10.30 -1.84
CA ARG A 24 -5.92 -11.29 -2.41
C ARG A 24 -5.06 -11.94 -1.33
N PHE A 25 -4.43 -11.16 -0.44
CA PHE A 25 -3.63 -11.69 0.66
C PHE A 25 -4.42 -12.60 1.61
N ARG A 26 -5.71 -12.29 1.88
CA ARG A 26 -6.57 -13.14 2.71
C ARG A 26 -6.92 -14.48 2.07
N GLU A 27 -6.89 -14.56 0.75
CA GLU A 27 -7.22 -15.76 -0.02
C GLU A 27 -5.97 -16.63 -0.33
N LEU A 28 -4.76 -16.10 -0.14
CA LEU A 28 -3.52 -16.83 -0.44
C LEU A 28 -3.18 -17.89 0.62
N PRO A 29 -2.75 -19.09 0.22
CA PRO A 29 -2.07 -20.01 1.12
C PRO A 29 -0.80 -19.38 1.70
N LEU A 30 -0.44 -19.74 2.94
CA LEU A 30 0.67 -19.12 3.69
C LEU A 30 1.96 -18.98 2.87
N ALA A 31 2.43 -20.05 2.23
CA ALA A 31 3.66 -20.01 1.41
C ALA A 31 3.60 -18.98 0.25
N ARG A 32 2.42 -18.77 -0.34
CA ARG A 32 2.23 -17.73 -1.37
C ARG A 32 2.09 -16.33 -0.75
N ALA A 33 1.53 -16.23 0.44
CA ALA A 33 1.47 -14.96 1.16
C ALA A 33 2.88 -14.48 1.55
N GLU A 34 3.79 -15.38 1.94
CA GLU A 34 5.21 -15.08 2.19
C GLU A 34 5.93 -14.59 0.92
N GLU A 35 5.65 -15.20 -0.23
CA GLU A 35 6.17 -14.72 -1.52
C GLU A 35 5.57 -13.36 -1.89
N GLY A 36 4.27 -13.16 -1.66
CA GLY A 36 3.62 -11.87 -1.84
C GLY A 36 4.23 -10.77 -0.96
N MET A 37 4.58 -11.08 0.29
CA MET A 37 5.30 -10.18 1.18
C MET A 37 6.67 -9.78 0.60
N ARG A 38 7.45 -10.74 0.10
CA ARG A 38 8.73 -10.44 -0.56
C ARG A 38 8.55 -9.53 -1.77
N ARG A 39 7.48 -9.72 -2.55
CA ARG A 39 7.13 -8.87 -3.71
C ARG A 39 6.63 -7.48 -3.31
N ALA A 40 5.99 -7.34 -2.15
CA ALA A 40 5.53 -6.06 -1.63
C ALA A 40 6.67 -5.21 -1.04
N ARG A 41 7.78 -5.83 -0.60
CA ARG A 41 8.88 -5.14 0.08
C ARG A 41 9.44 -3.94 -0.71
N PRO A 42 9.74 -4.04 -2.02
CA PRO A 42 10.21 -2.90 -2.79
C PRO A 42 9.21 -1.74 -2.85
N LEU A 43 7.90 -2.01 -2.82
CA LEU A 43 6.88 -0.96 -2.78
C LEU A 43 6.89 -0.26 -1.42
N LEU A 44 6.95 -1.02 -0.32
CA LEU A 44 7.04 -0.47 1.03
C LEU A 44 8.27 0.43 1.18
N ASP A 45 9.43 0.00 0.65
CA ASP A 45 10.67 0.78 0.70
C ASP A 45 10.58 2.08 -0.12
N ARG A 46 9.92 2.05 -1.29
CA ARG A 46 9.68 3.28 -2.08
C ARG A 46 8.73 4.24 -1.37
N LEU A 47 7.68 3.71 -0.73
CA LEU A 47 6.71 4.53 -0.02
C LEU A 47 7.33 5.21 1.21
N THR A 48 8.11 4.48 2.02
CA THR A 48 8.81 5.08 3.16
C THR A 48 9.85 6.11 2.70
N ALA A 49 10.55 5.87 1.58
CA ALA A 49 11.46 6.85 0.99
C ALA A 49 10.76 8.15 0.56
N ARG A 50 9.55 8.08 -0.02
CA ARG A 50 8.76 9.28 -0.40
C ARG A 50 8.39 10.15 0.80
N SER A 51 8.07 9.52 1.92
CA SER A 51 7.62 10.21 3.14
C SER A 51 8.74 10.44 4.17
N GLY A 52 9.99 10.10 3.85
CA GLY A 52 11.13 10.23 4.78
C GLY A 52 11.01 9.37 6.05
N LEU A 53 10.29 8.25 5.96
CA LEU A 53 10.04 7.33 7.07
C LEU A 53 11.11 6.23 7.14
N PRO A 54 11.36 5.64 8.32
CA PRO A 54 12.23 4.48 8.43
C PRO A 54 11.66 3.26 7.68
N PRO A 55 12.49 2.27 7.31
CA PRO A 55 12.02 1.04 6.70
C PRO A 55 10.96 0.32 7.54
N VAL A 56 9.97 -0.28 6.87
CA VAL A 56 8.88 -0.98 7.53
C VAL A 56 9.40 -2.25 8.23
N PRO A 57 9.10 -2.49 9.52
CA PRO A 57 9.47 -3.75 10.17
C PRO A 57 8.75 -4.94 9.50
N ASP A 58 9.43 -6.08 9.44
CA ASP A 58 8.79 -7.33 9.03
C ASP A 58 7.88 -7.82 10.15
N LEU A 59 6.56 -7.77 9.92
CA LEU A 59 5.52 -8.23 10.84
C LEU A 59 4.80 -9.49 10.28
N GLY A 60 5.38 -10.11 9.25
CA GLY A 60 4.80 -11.24 8.54
C GLY A 60 3.74 -10.85 7.49
N PRO A 61 3.33 -11.83 6.66
CA PRO A 61 2.54 -11.58 5.46
C PRO A 61 1.11 -11.07 5.75
N ALA A 62 0.57 -11.34 6.94
CA ALA A 62 -0.76 -10.88 7.33
C ALA A 62 -0.85 -9.35 7.51
N ALA A 63 0.26 -8.70 7.89
CA ALA A 63 0.32 -7.26 8.13
C ALA A 63 0.54 -6.44 6.85
N VAL A 64 1.01 -7.07 5.76
CA VAL A 64 1.41 -6.38 4.53
C VAL A 64 0.29 -5.51 3.94
N PRO A 65 -0.97 -5.96 3.81
CA PRO A 65 -2.03 -5.12 3.26
C PRO A 65 -2.29 -3.85 4.07
N ASP A 66 -2.20 -3.94 5.40
CA ASP A 66 -2.43 -2.81 6.29
C ASP A 66 -1.23 -1.85 6.25
N GLN A 67 0.00 -2.38 6.20
CA GLN A 67 1.21 -1.57 6.02
C GLN A 67 1.20 -0.80 4.70
N VAL A 68 0.81 -1.43 3.59
CA VAL A 68 0.65 -0.75 2.29
C VAL A 68 -0.44 0.32 2.37
N THR A 69 -1.58 0.02 3.02
CA THR A 69 -2.69 0.97 3.18
C THR A 69 -2.27 2.23 3.92
N VAL A 70 -1.58 2.09 5.05
CA VAL A 70 -1.09 3.23 5.85
C VAL A 70 -0.12 4.07 5.06
N LEU A 71 0.87 3.46 4.42
CA LEU A 71 1.88 4.21 3.68
C LEU A 71 1.36 4.89 2.41
N VAL A 72 0.35 4.30 1.74
CA VAL A 72 -0.35 4.98 0.64
C VAL A 72 -1.13 6.17 1.17
N PHE A 73 -1.80 6.05 2.31
CA PHE A 73 -2.48 7.17 2.95
C PHE A 73 -1.51 8.30 3.28
N ASP A 74 -0.37 7.99 3.88
CA ASP A 74 0.67 8.98 4.20
C ASP A 74 1.22 9.65 2.95
N ALA A 75 1.56 8.87 1.91
CA ALA A 75 2.02 9.41 0.64
C ALA A 75 0.97 10.34 0.00
N CYS A 76 -0.32 9.98 0.01
CA CYS A 76 -1.38 10.83 -0.52
C CYS A 76 -1.58 12.10 0.30
N ARG A 77 -1.55 11.99 1.63
CA ARG A 77 -1.62 13.13 2.56
C ARG A 77 -0.48 14.13 2.34
N ASP A 78 0.70 13.64 1.99
CA ASP A 78 1.90 14.44 1.72
C ASP A 78 2.00 14.91 0.24
N GLY A 79 1.02 14.58 -0.61
CA GLY A 79 1.02 14.95 -2.03
C GLY A 79 2.01 14.16 -2.90
N ALA A 80 2.47 13.00 -2.44
CA ALA A 80 3.39 12.08 -3.11
C ALA A 80 2.65 10.89 -3.78
N ASP A 81 1.46 11.14 -4.32
CA ASP A 81 0.53 10.15 -4.88
C ASP A 81 0.80 9.79 -6.36
N THR A 82 1.71 10.51 -7.02
CA THR A 82 2.05 10.28 -8.43
C THR A 82 2.46 8.82 -8.68
N GLY A 83 1.76 8.17 -9.62
CA GLY A 83 2.03 6.78 -10.03
C GLY A 83 1.55 5.69 -9.06
N LEU A 84 1.00 6.03 -7.89
CA LEU A 84 0.67 5.04 -6.85
C LEU A 84 -0.35 3.99 -7.31
N ALA A 85 -1.37 4.40 -8.07
CA ALA A 85 -2.38 3.46 -8.55
C ALA A 85 -1.79 2.38 -9.47
N GLU A 86 -0.81 2.73 -10.31
CA GLU A 86 -0.14 1.79 -11.20
C GLU A 86 0.76 0.84 -10.41
N GLU A 87 1.53 1.35 -9.44
CA GLU A 87 2.37 0.52 -8.57
C GLU A 87 1.56 -0.47 -7.72
N LEU A 88 0.39 -0.05 -7.23
CA LEU A 88 -0.54 -0.93 -6.52
C LEU A 88 -1.12 -2.00 -7.46
N ALA A 89 -1.49 -1.62 -8.68
CA ALA A 89 -1.97 -2.58 -9.68
C ALA A 89 -0.89 -3.60 -10.07
N ASP A 90 0.37 -3.19 -10.15
CA ASP A 90 1.50 -4.07 -10.41
C ASP A 90 1.76 -5.04 -9.25
N LEU A 91 1.72 -4.55 -8.01
CA LEU A 91 1.77 -5.42 -6.85
C LEU A 91 0.64 -6.45 -6.91
N ARG A 92 -0.61 -6.02 -7.12
CA ARG A 92 -1.76 -6.93 -7.24
C ARG A 92 -1.55 -8.00 -8.31
N ARG A 93 -1.05 -7.64 -9.51
CA ARG A 93 -0.79 -8.60 -10.59
C ARG A 93 0.27 -9.64 -10.20
N ALA A 94 1.19 -9.27 -9.32
CA ALA A 94 2.24 -10.14 -8.82
C ALA A 94 1.81 -11.04 -7.64
N LEU A 95 0.59 -10.92 -7.10
CA LEU A 95 0.05 -11.73 -5.98
C LEU A 95 -0.79 -12.93 -6.46
#